data_AF-A0A9E5P1Z1-F1
#
_entry.id   AF-A0A9E5P1Z1-F1
#
_cell.length_a   1.000
_cell.length_b   1.000
_cell.length_c   1.000
_cell.angle_alpha   90.00
_cell.angle_beta   90.00
_cell.angle_gamma   90.00
#
_symmetry.space_group_name_H-M   'P 1'
#
loop_
_entity.id
_entity.type
_entity.pdbx_description
1 polymer ?
#
loop_
_entity_poly.entity_id
_entity_poly.type
_entity_poly.pdbx_seq_one_letter_code
_entity_poly.pdbx_strand_id
1 'polypeptide(L)'
;MNLEDANRLLEPGYLPTETGYMRLPNGDVFVAVLTRMPRCAGKMVDWWFGYVGDTQKYKTWHPKDHLIGDWDEHWKPGHYVGASHLVHEYIGDEIVKLRITFREPSDFFDTSKFEEAGVGAAVCGNVGLLEEDVQLGHLIHFVRDTDFGCEMRSRFWLFKAEEGLGRALMQHCIEEMGNLADLLPDLYAKETTTQ
;
A
#
# COMPACT_ATOMS: atom_id res chain seq x y z
N MET A 1 16.68 -5.44 1.11
CA MET A 1 16.47 -4.16 0.44
C MET A 1 16.14 -3.18 1.55
N ASN A 2 16.98 -2.18 1.77
CA ASN A 2 16.71 -1.12 2.73
C ASN A 2 15.76 -0.09 2.09
N LEU A 3 15.22 0.84 2.88
CA LEU A 3 14.34 1.89 2.33
C LEU A 3 15.07 2.78 1.31
N GLU A 4 16.35 3.08 1.56
CA GLU A 4 17.21 3.84 0.64
C GLU A 4 17.37 3.19 -0.74
N ASP A 5 17.13 1.88 -0.84
CA ASP A 5 17.13 1.13 -2.10
C ASP A 5 15.81 1.25 -2.87
N ALA A 6 14.81 2.02 -2.39
CA ALA A 6 13.48 2.10 -3.01
C ALA A 6 13.53 2.37 -4.51
N ASN A 7 14.46 3.23 -4.96
CA ASN A 7 14.69 3.53 -6.38
C ASN A 7 14.96 2.30 -7.26
N ARG A 8 15.39 1.17 -6.70
CA ARG A 8 15.55 -0.08 -7.44
C ARG A 8 14.22 -0.64 -7.99
N LEU A 9 13.07 -0.20 -7.45
CA LEU A 9 11.77 -0.53 -8.03
C LEU A 9 11.57 0.11 -9.42
N LEU A 10 12.30 1.18 -9.75
CA LEU A 10 12.29 1.81 -11.06
C LEU A 10 13.08 1.01 -12.11
N GLU A 11 13.91 0.04 -11.69
CA GLU A 11 14.66 -0.81 -12.61
C GLU A 11 13.70 -1.66 -13.47
N PRO A 12 14.04 -1.90 -14.76
CA PRO A 12 13.25 -2.78 -15.60
C PRO A 12 13.24 -4.22 -15.06
N GLY A 13 12.15 -4.94 -15.28
CA GLY A 13 11.98 -6.30 -14.80
C GLY A 13 11.69 -6.37 -13.30
N TYR A 14 12.23 -7.39 -12.64
CA TYR A 14 11.89 -7.76 -11.28
C TYR A 14 13.12 -7.87 -10.40
N LEU A 15 12.96 -7.53 -9.13
CA LEU A 15 13.98 -7.74 -8.10
C LEU A 15 14.00 -9.22 -7.68
N PRO A 16 15.08 -9.70 -7.02
CA PRO A 16 15.21 -11.11 -6.62
C PRO A 16 14.05 -11.64 -5.76
N THR A 17 13.41 -10.77 -4.99
CA THR A 17 12.25 -11.11 -4.14
C THR A 17 11.12 -10.13 -4.42
N GLU A 18 10.15 -10.56 -5.23
CA GLU A 18 8.91 -9.81 -5.48
C GLU A 18 7.79 -10.20 -4.52
N THR A 19 7.80 -11.43 -4.01
CA THR A 19 6.91 -11.90 -2.95
C THR A 19 7.71 -12.70 -1.91
N GLY A 20 7.62 -12.32 -0.64
CA GLY A 20 8.31 -12.97 0.46
C GLY A 20 8.50 -12.04 1.65
N TYR A 21 9.01 -12.57 2.75
CA TYR A 21 9.42 -11.80 3.92
C TYR A 21 10.77 -12.28 4.44
N MET A 22 11.54 -11.39 5.06
CA MET A 22 12.85 -11.70 5.63
C MET A 22 13.22 -10.73 6.75
N ARG A 23 14.02 -11.20 7.71
CA ARG A 23 14.66 -10.30 8.70
C ARG A 23 15.93 -9.70 8.09
N LEU A 24 16.04 -8.38 8.15
CA LEU A 24 17.20 -7.64 7.70
C LEU A 24 18.33 -7.67 8.76
N PRO A 25 19.60 -7.42 8.38
CA PRO A 25 20.71 -7.43 9.32
C PRO A 25 20.60 -6.44 10.48
N ASN A 26 19.84 -5.35 10.30
CA ASN A 26 19.57 -4.35 11.34
C ASN A 26 18.47 -4.79 12.34
N GLY A 27 17.86 -5.95 12.12
CA GLY A 27 16.79 -6.50 12.97
C GLY A 27 15.38 -6.23 12.47
N ASP A 28 15.18 -5.38 11.47
CA ASP A 28 13.86 -5.07 10.91
C ASP A 28 13.32 -6.24 10.08
N VAL A 29 12.00 -6.28 9.89
CA VAL A 29 11.35 -7.25 9.01
C VAL A 29 10.98 -6.56 7.71
N PHE A 30 11.49 -7.08 6.61
CA PHE A 30 11.13 -6.65 5.26
C PHE A 30 10.09 -7.61 4.68
N VAL A 31 9.04 -7.04 4.10
CA VAL A 31 7.99 -7.78 3.38
C VAL A 31 7.89 -7.24 1.96
N ALA A 32 7.79 -8.13 0.98
CA ALA A 32 7.52 -7.82 -0.41
C ALA A 32 6.31 -8.63 -0.87
N VAL A 33 5.42 -8.01 -1.65
CA VAL A 33 4.30 -8.67 -2.32
C VAL A 33 4.16 -8.12 -3.72
N LEU A 34 4.02 -9.01 -4.71
CA LEU A 34 3.64 -8.68 -6.08
C LEU A 34 2.21 -9.13 -6.33
N THR A 35 1.36 -8.17 -6.68
CA THR A 35 -0.04 -8.40 -7.06
C THR A 35 -0.23 -7.98 -8.51
N ARG A 36 -0.65 -8.91 -9.37
CA ARG A 36 -1.08 -8.58 -10.73
C ARG A 36 -2.53 -8.12 -10.70
N MET A 37 -2.80 -6.97 -11.31
CA MET A 37 -4.11 -6.33 -11.30
C MET A 37 -4.61 -6.20 -12.76
N PRO A 38 -5.13 -7.28 -13.36
CA PRO A 38 -5.58 -7.25 -14.75
C PRO A 38 -6.76 -6.28 -14.91
N ARG A 39 -6.79 -5.55 -16.02
CA ARG A 39 -7.79 -4.49 -16.32
C ARG A 39 -7.73 -3.25 -15.40
N CYS A 40 -6.84 -3.22 -14.41
CA CYS A 40 -6.56 -2.02 -13.63
C CYS A 40 -5.49 -1.15 -14.33
N ALA A 41 -5.39 0.11 -13.91
CA ALA A 41 -4.27 1.00 -14.22
C ALA A 41 -3.83 1.71 -12.94
N GLY A 42 -2.59 2.17 -12.87
CA GLY A 42 -2.05 2.85 -11.68
C GLY A 42 -2.89 4.02 -11.21
N LYS A 43 -3.43 4.82 -12.14
CA LYS A 43 -4.37 5.91 -11.83
C LYS A 43 -5.64 5.47 -11.08
N MET A 44 -6.09 4.23 -11.29
CA MET A 44 -7.25 3.68 -10.57
C MET A 44 -6.87 3.36 -9.13
N VAL A 45 -5.66 2.85 -8.92
CA VAL A 45 -5.14 2.61 -7.56
C VAL A 45 -4.96 3.93 -6.83
N ASP A 46 -4.34 4.93 -7.45
CA ASP A 46 -4.19 6.26 -6.84
C ASP A 46 -5.55 6.88 -6.46
N TRP A 47 -6.53 6.78 -7.37
CA TRP A 47 -7.90 7.19 -7.10
C TRP A 47 -8.52 6.46 -5.90
N TRP A 48 -8.31 5.15 -5.77
CA TRP A 48 -8.87 4.35 -4.68
C TRP A 48 -8.47 4.89 -3.31
N PHE A 49 -7.19 5.23 -3.13
CA PHE A 49 -6.68 5.78 -1.86
C PHE A 49 -7.26 7.17 -1.54
N GLY A 50 -7.61 7.96 -2.56
CA GLY A 50 -8.37 9.20 -2.39
C GLY A 50 -9.89 9.01 -2.21
N TYR A 51 -10.44 7.86 -2.63
CA TYR A 51 -11.87 7.56 -2.62
C TYR A 51 -12.35 6.86 -1.34
N VAL A 52 -11.52 5.98 -0.77
CA VAL A 52 -11.94 5.04 0.29
C VAL A 52 -12.63 5.74 1.44
N GLY A 53 -12.11 6.85 1.96
CA GLY A 53 -12.79 7.91 2.75
C GLY A 53 -13.58 7.55 4.02
N ASP A 54 -14.08 6.33 4.18
CA ASP A 54 -14.93 5.88 5.27
C ASP A 54 -14.81 4.37 5.53
N THR A 55 -15.27 3.95 6.70
CA THR A 55 -15.19 2.56 7.16
C THR A 55 -15.99 1.57 6.30
N GLN A 56 -17.09 2.00 5.66
CA GLN A 56 -17.90 1.09 4.85
C GLN A 56 -17.16 0.69 3.59
N LYS A 57 -16.56 1.65 2.88
CA LYS A 57 -15.71 1.36 1.72
C LYS A 57 -14.43 0.65 2.12
N TYR A 58 -13.79 1.04 3.23
CA TYR A 58 -12.60 0.34 3.71
C TYR A 58 -12.87 -1.15 3.95
N LYS A 59 -14.04 -1.51 4.49
CA LYS A 59 -14.49 -2.90 4.62
C LYS A 59 -14.67 -3.63 3.29
N THR A 60 -15.04 -2.95 2.21
CA THR A 60 -15.16 -3.62 0.90
C THR A 60 -13.82 -4.10 0.36
N TRP A 61 -12.72 -3.49 0.79
CA TRP A 61 -11.36 -3.85 0.38
C TRP A 61 -10.90 -5.17 1.00
N HIS A 62 -11.17 -5.38 2.28
CA HIS A 62 -10.94 -6.66 2.95
C HIS A 62 -12.04 -6.92 3.99
N PRO A 63 -13.15 -7.58 3.61
CA PRO A 63 -14.32 -7.71 4.47
C PRO A 63 -14.11 -8.51 5.76
N LYS A 64 -13.04 -9.31 5.83
CA LYS A 64 -12.70 -10.10 7.02
C LYS A 64 -11.80 -9.31 7.96
N ASP A 65 -10.81 -8.61 7.42
CA ASP A 65 -9.74 -8.04 8.24
C ASP A 65 -9.98 -6.56 8.58
N HIS A 66 -10.61 -5.79 7.70
CA HIS A 66 -10.81 -4.35 7.91
C HIS A 66 -12.01 -4.09 8.83
N LEU A 67 -11.77 -3.43 9.98
CA LEU A 67 -12.81 -3.19 10.99
C LEU A 67 -13.26 -1.74 11.06
N ILE A 68 -12.30 -0.82 11.12
CA ILE A 68 -12.51 0.64 11.18
C ILE A 68 -11.48 1.27 10.27
N GLY A 69 -11.92 2.21 9.43
CA GLY A 69 -11.07 3.07 8.62
C GLY A 69 -11.65 4.47 8.67
N ASP A 70 -10.96 5.37 9.36
CA ASP A 70 -11.28 6.79 9.47
C ASP A 70 -10.07 7.61 9.04
N TRP A 71 -10.22 8.92 8.88
CA TRP A 71 -9.15 9.80 8.45
C TRP A 71 -8.96 10.95 9.42
N ASP A 72 -7.74 11.46 9.50
CA ASP A 72 -7.48 12.72 10.19
C ASP A 72 -8.05 13.93 9.42
N GLU A 73 -7.98 15.10 10.05
CA GLU A 73 -8.52 16.35 9.52
C GLU A 73 -7.83 16.86 8.25
N HIS A 74 -6.70 16.28 7.86
CA HIS A 74 -5.96 16.67 6.66
C HIS A 74 -6.49 16.00 5.40
N TRP A 75 -7.23 14.90 5.54
CA TRP A 75 -7.81 14.19 4.41
C TRP A 75 -8.90 15.00 3.72
N LYS A 76 -8.92 14.92 2.39
CA LYS A 76 -9.99 15.50 1.56
C LYS A 76 -10.39 14.47 0.50
N PRO A 77 -11.67 14.42 0.09
CA PRO A 77 -12.08 13.54 -1.01
C PRO A 77 -11.18 13.72 -2.24
N GLY A 78 -10.59 12.62 -2.71
CA GLY A 78 -9.65 12.59 -3.84
C GLY A 78 -8.20 12.98 -3.52
N HIS A 79 -7.88 13.37 -2.28
CA HIS A 79 -6.54 13.79 -1.87
C HIS A 79 -6.15 13.20 -0.50
N TYR A 80 -5.27 12.22 -0.51
CA TYR A 80 -4.84 11.48 0.70
C TYR A 80 -3.41 11.79 1.14
N VAL A 81 -2.54 12.29 0.25
CA VAL A 81 -1.14 12.59 0.58
C VAL A 81 -1.08 13.72 1.61
N GLY A 82 -0.30 13.51 2.66
CA GLY A 82 -0.21 14.39 3.83
C GLY A 82 -1.23 14.09 4.93
N ALA A 83 -2.25 13.27 4.66
CA ALA A 83 -3.23 12.83 5.65
C ALA A 83 -2.86 11.47 6.26
N SER A 84 -3.52 11.14 7.38
CA SER A 84 -3.38 9.85 8.04
C SER A 84 -4.67 9.04 7.96
N HIS A 85 -4.56 7.79 7.50
CA HIS A 85 -5.62 6.79 7.62
C HIS A 85 -5.48 6.09 8.97
N LEU A 86 -6.57 6.12 9.74
CA LEU A 86 -6.68 5.67 11.12
C LEU A 86 -7.45 4.35 11.11
N VAL A 87 -6.72 3.24 11.23
CA VAL A 87 -7.27 1.92 10.95
C VAL A 87 -7.24 1.01 12.15
N HIS A 88 -8.32 0.23 12.31
CA HIS A 88 -8.31 -0.99 13.10
C HIS A 88 -8.50 -2.16 12.13
N GLU A 89 -7.57 -3.08 12.12
CA GLU A 89 -7.59 -4.23 11.21
C GLU A 89 -6.96 -5.46 11.84
N TYR A 90 -7.33 -6.64 11.34
CA TYR A 90 -6.65 -7.87 11.65
C TYR A 90 -5.37 -8.00 10.82
N ILE A 91 -4.26 -8.31 11.47
CA ILE A 91 -3.04 -8.80 10.81
C ILE A 91 -2.68 -10.13 11.44
N GLY A 92 -3.00 -11.22 10.73
CA GLY A 92 -3.04 -12.55 11.34
C GLY A 92 -4.23 -12.65 12.28
N ASP A 93 -4.02 -13.11 13.52
CA ASP A 93 -5.09 -13.30 14.50
C ASP A 93 -5.27 -12.10 15.46
N GLU A 94 -4.47 -11.05 15.31
CA GLU A 94 -4.43 -9.90 16.21
C GLU A 94 -5.06 -8.66 15.57
N ILE A 95 -5.81 -7.90 16.37
CA ILE A 95 -6.29 -6.57 15.96
C ILE A 95 -5.18 -5.56 16.22
N VAL A 96 -4.68 -4.95 15.15
CA VAL A 96 -3.76 -3.82 15.22
C VAL A 96 -4.51 -2.50 15.05
N LYS A 97 -4.01 -1.45 15.69
CA LYS A 97 -4.52 -0.09 15.55
C LYS A 97 -3.41 0.78 15.01
N LEU A 98 -3.54 1.19 13.76
CA LEU A 98 -2.47 1.86 13.04
C LEU A 98 -2.88 3.27 12.60
N ARG A 99 -1.89 4.16 12.62
CA ARG A 99 -1.91 5.43 11.92
C ARG A 99 -0.99 5.30 10.71
N ILE A 100 -1.57 5.38 9.52
CA ILE A 100 -0.83 5.33 8.25
C ILE A 100 -0.80 6.74 7.67
N THR A 101 0.33 7.43 7.79
CA THR A 101 0.49 8.79 7.27
C THR A 101 1.09 8.73 5.87
N PHE A 102 0.32 9.17 4.88
CA PHE A 102 0.75 9.15 3.47
C PHE A 102 1.68 10.31 3.15
N ARG A 103 2.66 10.03 2.31
CA ARG A 103 3.80 10.90 2.02
C ARG A 103 3.97 11.05 0.51
N GLU A 104 4.61 12.16 0.12
CA GLU A 104 4.91 12.42 -1.29
C GLU A 104 5.85 11.34 -1.84
N PRO A 105 5.63 10.78 -3.04
CA PRO A 105 6.54 9.80 -3.63
C PRO A 105 7.97 10.32 -3.78
N SER A 106 8.15 11.64 -3.95
CA SER A 106 9.47 12.29 -4.02
C SER A 106 10.28 12.21 -2.73
N ASP A 107 9.65 11.88 -1.59
CA ASP A 107 10.36 11.60 -0.34
C ASP A 107 11.12 10.25 -0.42
N PHE A 108 10.76 9.36 -1.35
CA PHE A 108 11.28 7.98 -1.45
C PHE A 108 11.95 7.66 -2.79
N PHE A 109 11.54 8.35 -3.86
CA PHE A 109 11.93 8.04 -5.23
C PHE A 109 12.45 9.26 -5.99
N ASP A 110 13.29 8.99 -6.99
CA ASP A 110 13.57 9.90 -8.09
C ASP A 110 12.38 9.90 -9.05
N THR A 111 11.41 10.78 -8.80
CA THR A 111 10.16 10.87 -9.57
C THR A 111 10.37 11.31 -11.02
N SER A 112 11.54 11.87 -11.37
CA SER A 112 11.87 12.21 -12.75
C SER A 112 11.93 11.00 -13.69
N LYS A 113 12.08 9.80 -13.12
CA LYS A 113 12.14 8.52 -13.86
C LYS A 113 10.80 7.79 -13.96
N PHE A 114 9.73 8.33 -13.39
CA PHE A 114 8.45 7.62 -13.31
C PHE A 114 7.85 7.32 -14.68
N GLU A 115 7.93 8.26 -15.62
CA GLU A 115 7.43 8.07 -16.98
C GLU A 115 8.19 6.94 -17.70
N GLU A 116 9.54 6.98 -17.66
CA GLU A 116 10.39 5.95 -18.27
C GLU A 116 10.16 4.56 -17.64
N ALA A 117 9.98 4.49 -16.33
CA ALA A 117 9.74 3.25 -15.59
C ALA A 117 8.28 2.75 -15.65
N GLY A 118 7.38 3.48 -16.32
CA GLY A 118 5.96 3.13 -16.44
C GLY A 118 5.19 3.17 -15.13
N VAL A 119 5.57 4.06 -14.21
CA VAL A 119 4.92 4.20 -12.89
C VAL A 119 3.59 4.91 -13.05
N GLY A 120 2.50 4.18 -12.82
CA GLY A 120 1.14 4.72 -12.86
C GLY A 120 0.66 5.26 -11.52
N ALA A 121 1.22 4.78 -10.41
CA ALA A 121 1.00 5.31 -9.06
C ALA A 121 2.12 4.86 -8.10
N ALA A 122 2.35 5.64 -7.04
CA ALA A 122 3.22 5.25 -5.93
C ALA A 122 2.60 5.71 -4.61
N VAL A 123 2.04 4.77 -3.85
CA VAL A 123 1.42 5.08 -2.55
C VAL A 123 2.48 4.84 -1.48
N CYS A 124 2.98 5.90 -0.86
CA CYS A 124 4.07 5.83 0.11
C CYS A 124 3.60 6.34 1.46
N GLY A 125 4.07 5.75 2.54
CA GLY A 125 3.66 6.19 3.87
C GLY A 125 4.50 5.65 5.02
N ASN A 126 4.31 6.29 6.16
CA ASN A 126 4.81 5.82 7.44
C ASN A 126 3.68 5.11 8.19
N VAL A 127 4.01 3.98 8.81
CA VAL A 127 3.07 3.21 9.64
C VAL A 127 3.46 3.43 11.09
N GLY A 128 2.52 3.83 11.94
CA GLY A 128 2.72 4.05 13.37
C GLY A 128 1.57 3.53 14.23
N LEU A 129 1.76 3.59 15.55
CA LEU A 129 0.67 3.32 16.51
C LEU A 129 -0.41 4.40 16.39
N LEU A 130 -1.67 4.01 16.52
CA LEU A 130 -2.78 4.95 16.34
C LEU A 130 -2.78 6.11 17.36
N GLU A 131 -2.55 5.76 18.62
CA GLU A 131 -2.71 6.64 19.80
C GLU A 131 -1.37 7.19 20.33
N GLU A 132 -0.25 6.72 19.79
CA GLU A 132 1.09 7.06 20.26
C GLU A 132 1.93 7.62 19.10
N ASP A 133 2.80 8.59 19.39
CA ASP A 133 3.75 9.12 18.41
C ASP A 133 4.96 8.18 18.25
N VAL A 134 4.66 6.97 17.78
CA VAL A 134 5.64 5.88 17.59
C VAL A 134 5.47 5.32 16.20
N GLN A 135 6.48 5.52 15.36
CA GLN A 135 6.55 4.90 14.04
C GLN A 135 6.98 3.43 14.17
N LEU A 136 6.23 2.55 13.53
CA LEU A 136 6.44 1.11 13.45
C LEU A 136 7.07 0.67 12.13
N GLY A 137 7.04 1.50 11.09
CA GLY A 137 7.63 1.16 9.81
C GLY A 137 7.31 2.10 8.67
N HIS A 138 7.57 1.61 7.46
CA HIS A 138 7.24 2.24 6.20
C HIS A 138 6.46 1.28 5.31
N LEU A 139 5.59 1.83 4.46
CA LEU A 139 4.96 1.13 3.36
C LEU A 139 5.20 1.85 2.03
N ILE A 140 5.29 1.07 0.97
CA ILE A 140 5.29 1.53 -0.42
C ILE A 140 4.44 0.54 -1.22
N HIS A 141 3.41 1.04 -1.91
CA HIS A 141 2.78 0.34 -3.03
C HIS A 141 3.24 1.01 -4.33
N PHE A 142 4.20 0.40 -5.00
CA PHE A 142 4.70 0.86 -6.29
C PHE A 142 3.89 0.20 -7.41
N VAL A 143 3.19 0.99 -8.22
CA VAL A 143 2.29 0.48 -9.26
C VAL A 143 2.84 0.80 -10.63
N ARG A 144 3.17 -0.26 -11.38
CA ARG A 144 3.68 -0.16 -12.76
C ARG A 144 2.59 -0.59 -13.73
N ASP A 145 2.32 0.24 -14.73
CA ASP A 145 1.40 -0.10 -15.81
C ASP A 145 2.08 -1.08 -16.79
N THR A 146 1.29 -2.02 -17.29
CA THR A 146 1.71 -3.17 -18.10
C THR A 146 0.73 -3.41 -19.26
N ASP A 147 1.00 -4.39 -20.11
CA ASP A 147 0.12 -4.76 -21.21
C ASP A 147 -1.20 -5.43 -20.76
N PHE A 148 -1.21 -6.08 -19.60
CA PHE A 148 -2.40 -6.76 -19.06
C PHE A 148 -3.25 -5.90 -18.10
N GLY A 149 -2.77 -4.71 -17.73
CA GLY A 149 -3.33 -3.87 -16.68
C GLY A 149 -2.20 -3.20 -15.90
N CYS A 150 -2.18 -3.32 -14.58
CA CYS A 150 -1.02 -2.93 -13.78
C CYS A 150 -0.56 -4.04 -12.85
N GLU A 151 0.66 -3.91 -12.34
CA GLU A 151 1.16 -4.71 -11.23
C GLU A 151 1.52 -3.80 -10.06
N MET A 152 1.08 -4.19 -8.87
CA MET A 152 1.43 -3.54 -7.62
C MET A 152 2.54 -4.32 -6.93
N ARG A 153 3.65 -3.64 -6.66
CA ARG A 153 4.83 -4.14 -5.95
C ARG A 153 4.89 -3.47 -4.59
N SER A 154 4.27 -4.13 -3.62
CA SER A 154 4.21 -3.66 -2.23
C SER A 154 5.50 -3.98 -1.50
N ARG A 155 5.98 -3.04 -0.68
CA ARG A 155 7.15 -3.17 0.19
C ARG A 155 6.83 -2.61 1.56
N PHE A 156 7.19 -3.36 2.59
CA PHE A 156 7.04 -2.93 3.97
C PHE A 156 8.36 -3.13 4.71
N TRP A 157 8.72 -2.16 5.53
CA TRP A 157 9.85 -2.21 6.45
C TRP A 157 9.30 -2.03 7.86
N LEU A 158 9.25 -3.12 8.63
CA LEU A 158 8.70 -3.14 9.99
C LEU A 158 9.84 -3.08 11.01
N PHE A 159 9.84 -2.03 11.81
CA PHE A 159 10.90 -1.75 12.77
C PHE A 159 10.83 -2.71 13.95
N LYS A 160 11.91 -3.49 14.14
CA LYS A 160 12.07 -4.45 15.25
C LYS A 160 10.83 -5.35 15.49
N ALA A 161 10.11 -5.69 14.43
CA ALA A 161 8.90 -6.50 14.52
C ALA A 161 9.17 -7.90 15.09
N GLU A 162 8.17 -8.41 15.82
CA GLU A 162 8.16 -9.76 16.38
C GLU A 162 8.22 -10.84 15.29
N GLU A 163 8.54 -12.06 15.72
CA GLU A 163 8.53 -13.22 14.85
C GLU A 163 7.09 -13.54 14.39
N GLY A 164 6.92 -13.87 13.11
CA GLY A 164 5.61 -14.16 12.52
C GLY A 164 4.89 -12.97 11.88
N LEU A 165 5.12 -11.74 12.34
CA LEU A 165 4.43 -10.55 11.78
C LEU A 165 4.70 -10.38 10.28
N GLY A 166 5.92 -10.65 9.82
CA GLY A 166 6.25 -10.57 8.39
C GLY A 166 5.42 -11.52 7.52
N ARG A 167 5.14 -12.74 8.02
CA ARG A 167 4.27 -13.69 7.32
C ARG A 167 2.81 -13.23 7.34
N ALA A 168 2.33 -12.78 8.50
CA ALA A 168 0.96 -12.32 8.67
C ALA A 168 0.67 -11.12 7.74
N LEU A 169 1.55 -10.11 7.73
CA LEU A 169 1.42 -8.95 6.85
C LEU A 169 1.54 -9.33 5.37
N MET A 170 2.44 -10.26 5.02
CA MET A 170 2.53 -10.74 3.64
C MET A 170 1.22 -11.38 3.18
N GLN A 171 0.61 -12.24 4.01
CA GLN A 171 -0.67 -12.87 3.70
C GLN A 171 -1.79 -11.84 3.57
N HIS A 172 -1.89 -10.92 4.54
CA HIS A 172 -2.88 -9.85 4.51
C HIS A 172 -2.75 -9.00 3.24
N CYS A 173 -1.53 -8.60 2.87
CA CYS A 173 -1.29 -7.80 1.68
C CYS A 173 -1.62 -8.54 0.37
N ILE A 174 -1.35 -9.85 0.30
CA ILE A 174 -1.76 -10.69 -0.83
C ILE A 174 -3.29 -10.68 -0.99
N GLU A 175 -4.02 -10.81 0.12
CA GLU A 175 -5.48 -10.88 0.12
C GLU A 175 -6.11 -9.52 -0.20
N GLU A 176 -5.74 -8.46 0.51
CA GLU A 176 -6.35 -7.12 0.34
C GLU A 176 -6.11 -6.58 -1.08
N MET A 177 -4.90 -6.75 -1.62
CA MET A 177 -4.56 -6.20 -2.94
C MET A 177 -5.15 -7.07 -4.04
N GLY A 178 -5.32 -8.38 -3.80
CA GLY A 178 -6.07 -9.28 -4.66
C GLY A 178 -7.56 -8.91 -4.73
N ASN A 179 -8.20 -8.68 -3.58
CA ASN A 179 -9.58 -8.21 -3.54
C ASN A 179 -9.73 -6.86 -4.27
N LEU A 180 -8.79 -5.94 -4.06
CA LEU A 180 -8.78 -4.65 -4.76
C LEU A 180 -8.66 -4.83 -6.27
N ALA A 181 -7.78 -5.73 -6.73
CA ALA A 181 -7.63 -6.02 -8.15
C ALA A 181 -8.93 -6.48 -8.81
N ASP A 182 -9.74 -7.27 -8.09
CA ASP A 182 -11.02 -7.77 -8.58
C ASP A 182 -12.11 -6.69 -8.62
N LEU A 183 -12.18 -5.83 -7.58
CA LEU A 183 -13.26 -4.84 -7.43
C LEU A 183 -12.99 -3.53 -8.19
N LEU A 184 -11.72 -3.14 -8.34
CA LEU A 184 -11.34 -1.78 -8.71
C LEU A 184 -11.77 -1.34 -10.11
N PRO A 185 -11.66 -2.16 -11.19
CA PRO A 185 -12.03 -1.70 -12.53
C PRO A 185 -13.51 -1.31 -12.63
N ASP A 186 -14.39 -2.15 -12.09
CA ASP A 186 -15.84 -1.96 -12.17
C ASP A 186 -16.29 -0.83 -11.24
N LEU A 187 -15.71 -0.75 -10.04
CA LEU A 187 -15.99 0.33 -9.10
C LEU A 187 -15.53 1.68 -9.68
N TYR A 188 -14.31 1.76 -10.20
CA TYR A 188 -13.79 2.98 -10.81
C TYR A 188 -14.69 3.44 -11.94
N ALA A 189 -15.03 2.55 -12.89
CA ALA A 189 -15.90 2.87 -14.01
C ALA A 189 -17.27 3.40 -13.55
N LYS A 190 -17.88 2.79 -12.53
CA LYS A 190 -19.16 3.23 -11.97
C LYS A 190 -19.06 4.63 -11.34
N GLU A 191 -18.05 4.88 -10.52
CA GLU A 191 -17.97 6.10 -9.73
C GLU A 191 -17.44 7.31 -10.53
N THR A 192 -16.68 7.08 -11.62
CA THR A 192 -16.13 8.16 -12.46
C THR A 192 -16.91 8.44 -13.73
N THR A 193 -17.76 7.52 -14.21
CA THR A 193 -18.60 7.75 -15.41
C THR A 193 -19.90 8.49 -15.07
N THR A 194 -20.24 8.60 -13.78
CA THR A 194 -21.49 9.21 -13.32
C THR A 194 -21.31 10.70 -12.93
N GLN A 195 -20.21 11.34 -13.35
CA GLN A 195 -19.95 12.78 -13.22
C GLN A 195 -19.83 13.41 -14.62
#